data_AF-A0A6P0MWQ8-F1
#
_entry.id   AF-A0A6P0MWQ8-F1
#
_cell.length_a   1.000
_cell.length_b   1.000
_cell.length_c   1.000
_cell.angle_alpha   90.00
_cell.angle_beta   90.00
_cell.angle_gamma   90.00
#
_symmetry.space_group_name_H-M   'P 1'
#
loop_
_entity.id
_entity.type
_entity.pdbx_description
1 polymer ?
#
loop_
_entity_poly.entity_id
_entity_poly.type
_entity_poly.pdbx_seq_one_letter_code
_entity_poly.pdbx_strand_id
1 'polypeptide(L)'
;MGVELPQLTMNKIVLERLNQHIIDSESIGLEEALDQALKDYSPREIINTCLLQAMRTVGELYGSREIPLPSVIESAETKKTALAYLETHMDKQEAEDITQGKCLIATVEGDLHDLGKNLVDIILSSNGYKVINLGINQPIDNILKAYEEHQPDCIAMSGLLIKTMAVMKENLEIFNQKGITVPVILGGAALTPKFVEKDCKNTYKGQVVYGKNAFVDWHFMDKLMAAKAEDNWDDLKGFLDEETSPPPPLTLEEMGQMPFAEANQYKLYMNDSFVYTEESLAKESSAKKSVVIDTKRSHVVTLDVERPTPPFWGTQVLKDGDISIEDIFPY
;
A
#
# COMPACT_ATOMS: atom_id res chain seq x y z
N MET A 1 49.60 8.85 15.38
CA MET A 1 49.34 7.54 14.78
C MET A 1 47.88 7.54 14.37
N GLY A 2 47.62 7.78 13.09
CA GLY A 2 46.29 7.65 12.53
C GLY A 2 45.91 6.17 12.58
N VAL A 3 44.83 5.86 13.28
CA VAL A 3 44.23 4.54 13.23
C VAL A 3 43.55 4.48 11.86
N GLU A 4 44.17 3.81 10.89
CA GLU A 4 43.48 3.40 9.67
C GLU A 4 42.29 2.55 10.12
N LEU A 5 41.10 3.11 10.03
CA LEU A 5 39.87 2.35 10.18
C LEU A 5 39.88 1.27 9.09
N PRO A 6 39.60 0.00 9.42
CA PRO A 6 39.62 -1.07 8.43
C PRO A 6 38.74 -0.68 7.25
N GLN A 7 39.23 -0.91 6.02
CA GLN A 7 38.52 -0.57 4.77
C GLN A 7 37.07 -1.07 4.75
N LEU A 8 36.82 -2.24 5.37
CA LEU A 8 35.48 -2.81 5.58
C LEU A 8 34.52 -1.92 6.40
N THR A 9 35.05 -1.18 7.38
CA THR A 9 34.28 -0.29 8.25
C THR A 9 33.92 1.01 7.51
N MET A 10 34.83 1.52 6.67
CA MET A 10 34.56 2.68 5.82
C MET A 10 33.51 2.39 4.75
N ASN A 11 33.60 1.23 4.10
CA ASN A 11 32.67 0.86 3.03
C ASN A 11 31.23 0.67 3.53
N LYS A 12 31.07 0.28 4.81
CA LYS A 12 29.74 0.19 5.45
C LYS A 12 29.18 1.56 5.81
N ILE A 13 30.04 2.49 6.25
CA ILE A 13 29.66 3.88 6.58
C ILE A 13 29.15 4.62 5.34
N VAL A 14 29.75 4.40 4.16
CA VAL A 14 29.30 5.04 2.91
C VAL A 14 27.88 4.60 2.53
N LEU A 15 27.57 3.30 2.57
CA LEU A 15 26.23 2.80 2.28
C LEU A 15 25.20 3.24 3.32
N GLU A 16 25.59 3.28 4.59
CA GLU A 16 24.71 3.73 5.68
C GLU A 16 24.40 5.22 5.56
N ARG A 17 25.38 6.04 5.18
CA ARG A 17 25.17 7.45 4.85
C ARG A 17 24.26 7.62 3.64
N LEU A 18 24.46 6.83 2.59
CA LEU A 18 23.62 6.87 1.40
C LEU A 18 22.17 6.46 1.71
N ASN A 19 21.97 5.44 2.57
CA ASN A 19 20.65 5.09 3.09
C ASN A 19 20.00 6.29 3.80
N GLN A 20 20.76 6.98 4.65
CA GLN A 20 20.26 8.11 5.40
C GLN A 20 19.85 9.28 4.49
N HIS A 21 20.61 9.55 3.42
CA HIS A 21 20.22 10.54 2.41
C HIS A 21 18.84 10.26 1.81
N ILE A 22 18.50 8.99 1.57
CA ILE A 22 17.18 8.62 1.05
C ILE A 22 16.10 8.75 2.12
N ILE A 23 16.34 8.27 3.34
CA ILE A 23 15.37 8.31 4.44
C ILE A 23 15.03 9.76 4.84
N ASP A 24 16.05 10.60 4.97
CA ASP A 24 15.89 12.01 5.36
C ASP A 24 15.53 12.92 4.18
N SER A 25 15.48 12.36 2.97
CA SER A 25 15.21 13.08 1.72
C SER A 25 16.19 14.24 1.47
N GLU A 26 17.46 14.01 1.81
CA GLU A 26 18.53 15.00 1.67
C GLU A 26 19.25 14.85 0.32
N SER A 27 18.98 15.79 -0.60
CA SER A 27 19.62 15.83 -1.92
C SER A 27 21.04 16.42 -1.91
N ILE A 28 21.39 17.21 -0.89
CA ILE A 28 22.70 17.84 -0.78
C ILE A 28 23.76 16.77 -0.48
N GLY A 29 24.75 16.63 -1.36
CA GLY A 29 25.83 15.64 -1.19
C GLY A 29 25.46 14.21 -1.59
N LEU A 30 24.26 13.99 -2.15
CA LEU A 30 23.83 12.68 -2.63
C LEU A 30 24.73 12.15 -3.75
N GLU A 31 25.05 12.98 -4.76
CA GLU A 31 25.94 12.58 -5.86
C GLU A 31 27.35 12.26 -5.36
N GLU A 32 27.88 13.04 -4.41
CA GLU A 32 29.20 12.78 -3.82
C GLU A 32 29.22 11.45 -3.05
N ALA A 33 28.12 11.11 -2.36
CA ALA A 33 27.98 9.83 -1.68
C ALA A 33 27.85 8.66 -2.68
N LEU A 34 27.15 8.85 -3.79
CA LEU A 34 27.05 7.88 -4.88
C LEU A 34 28.42 7.65 -5.55
N ASP A 35 29.17 8.71 -5.86
CA ASP A 35 30.53 8.65 -6.39
C ASP A 35 31.49 7.88 -5.47
N GLN A 36 31.31 8.03 -4.15
CA GLN A 36 32.07 7.26 -3.17
C GLN A 36 31.68 5.78 -3.18
N ALA A 37 30.38 5.48 -3.23
CA ALA A 37 29.89 4.11 -3.28
C ALA A 37 30.32 3.38 -4.57
N LEU A 38 30.32 4.07 -5.71
CA LEU A 38 30.71 3.53 -7.03
C LEU A 38 32.18 3.09 -7.12
N LYS A 39 33.03 3.48 -6.17
CA LYS A 39 34.43 3.02 -6.11
C LYS A 39 34.55 1.56 -5.68
N ASP A 40 33.63 1.12 -4.83
CA ASP A 40 33.68 -0.17 -4.15
C ASP A 40 32.53 -1.11 -4.54
N TYR A 41 31.42 -0.57 -5.06
CA TYR A 41 30.21 -1.30 -5.40
C TYR A 41 29.74 -1.00 -6.82
N SER A 42 29.19 -2.00 -7.49
CA SER A 42 28.50 -1.79 -8.77
C SER A 42 27.22 -0.97 -8.60
N PRO A 43 26.76 -0.22 -9.62
CA PRO A 43 25.49 0.50 -9.57
C PRO A 43 24.31 -0.39 -9.15
N ARG A 44 24.27 -1.64 -9.64
CA ARG A 44 23.25 -2.63 -9.31
C ARG A 44 23.28 -3.02 -7.82
N GLU A 45 24.46 -3.23 -7.26
CA GLU A 45 24.60 -3.51 -5.82
C GLU A 45 24.12 -2.34 -4.97
N ILE A 46 24.46 -1.10 -5.35
CA ILE A 46 24.00 0.11 -4.64
C ILE A 46 22.47 0.19 -4.65
N ILE A 47 21.84 -0.05 -5.80
CA ILE A 47 20.38 -0.04 -5.91
C ILE A 47 19.76 -1.09 -4.98
N ASN A 48 20.20 -2.35 -5.09
CA ASN A 48 19.57 -3.48 -4.41
C ASN A 48 19.82 -3.50 -2.89
N THR A 49 21.00 -3.08 -2.45
CA THR A 49 21.41 -3.17 -1.03
C THR A 49 21.17 -1.88 -0.25
N CYS A 50 21.18 -0.73 -0.92
CA CYS A 50 21.02 0.57 -0.28
C CYS A 50 19.69 1.21 -0.67
N LEU A 51 19.51 1.61 -1.94
CA LEU A 51 18.33 2.41 -2.31
C LEU A 51 17.00 1.69 -2.05
N LEU A 52 16.92 0.39 -2.33
CA LEU A 52 15.74 -0.41 -2.01
C LEU A 52 15.56 -0.55 -0.50
N GLN A 53 16.63 -0.84 0.24
CA GLN A 53 16.56 -1.02 1.68
C GLN A 53 16.13 0.27 2.42
N ALA A 54 16.63 1.42 2.00
CA ALA A 54 16.17 2.71 2.52
C ALA A 54 14.67 2.91 2.32
N MET A 55 14.14 2.59 1.13
CA MET A 55 12.72 2.70 0.85
C MET A 55 11.86 1.71 1.64
N ARG A 56 12.37 0.52 1.97
CA ARG A 56 11.70 -0.39 2.91
C ARG A 56 11.55 0.25 4.28
N THR A 57 12.62 0.85 4.80
CA THR A 57 12.59 1.58 6.09
C THR A 57 11.62 2.77 6.04
N VAL A 58 11.63 3.58 4.99
CA VAL A 58 10.64 4.67 4.79
C VAL A 58 9.22 4.11 4.81
N GLY A 59 8.99 2.97 4.16
CA GLY A 59 7.68 2.32 4.15
C GLY A 59 7.22 1.85 5.52
N GLU A 60 8.12 1.25 6.31
CA GLU A 60 7.86 0.86 7.70
C GLU A 60 7.53 2.07 8.58
N LEU A 61 8.32 3.14 8.49
CA LEU A 61 8.11 4.39 9.26
C LEU A 61 6.77 5.06 8.92
N TYR A 62 6.35 5.04 7.65
CA TYR A 62 5.03 5.54 7.27
C TYR A 62 3.92 4.63 7.79
N GLY A 63 4.10 3.31 7.69
CA GLY A 63 3.17 2.30 8.20
C GLY A 63 2.93 2.42 9.71
N SER A 64 3.99 2.73 10.48
CA SER A 64 3.92 3.00 11.92
C SER A 64 3.43 4.42 12.26
N ARG A 65 3.18 5.26 11.25
CA ARG A 65 2.75 6.67 11.35
C ARG A 65 3.80 7.57 12.01
N GLU A 66 5.07 7.19 11.95
CA GLU A 66 6.19 8.00 12.44
C GLU A 66 6.53 9.13 11.47
N ILE A 67 6.35 8.90 10.17
CA ILE A 67 6.51 9.93 9.13
C ILE A 67 5.20 10.14 8.35
N PRO A 68 4.89 11.38 7.93
CA PRO A 68 3.72 11.66 7.11
C PRO A 68 3.98 11.33 5.63
N LEU A 69 2.89 11.22 4.85
CA LEU A 69 2.93 10.87 3.42
C LEU A 69 3.84 11.78 2.57
N PRO A 70 3.88 13.12 2.77
CA PRO A 70 4.78 13.98 2.02
C PRO A 70 6.25 13.55 2.09
N SER A 71 6.74 13.12 3.26
CA SER A 71 8.12 12.64 3.41
C SER A 71 8.38 11.37 2.59
N VAL A 72 7.40 10.46 2.46
CA VAL A 72 7.55 9.27 1.60
C VAL A 72 7.73 9.66 0.14
N ILE A 73 6.99 10.69 -0.31
CA ILE A 73 7.09 11.21 -1.67
C ILE A 73 8.46 11.87 -1.89
N GLU A 74 8.93 12.68 -0.94
CA GLU A 74 10.26 13.32 -0.99
C GLU A 74 11.39 12.28 -1.01
N SER A 75 11.29 11.21 -0.23
CA SER A 75 12.25 10.10 -0.26
C SER A 75 12.25 9.38 -1.61
N ALA A 76 11.06 9.18 -2.19
CA ALA A 76 10.93 8.58 -3.52
C ALA A 76 11.53 9.46 -4.63
N GLU A 77 11.39 10.78 -4.53
CA GLU A 77 12.03 11.74 -5.46
C GLU A 77 13.56 11.74 -5.32
N THR A 78 14.05 11.68 -4.09
CA THR A 78 15.49 11.57 -3.79
C THR A 78 16.07 10.28 -4.35
N LYS A 79 15.38 9.14 -4.13
CA LYS A 79 15.73 7.86 -4.76
C LYS A 79 15.72 7.95 -6.28
N LYS A 80 14.70 8.56 -6.88
CA LYS A 80 14.61 8.69 -8.34
C LYS A 80 15.80 9.46 -8.91
N THR A 81 16.25 10.50 -8.20
CA THR A 81 17.46 11.25 -8.55
C THR A 81 18.71 10.37 -8.45
N ALA A 82 18.84 9.59 -7.37
CA ALA A 82 19.95 8.63 -7.23
C ALA A 82 19.94 7.55 -8.31
N LEU A 83 18.77 7.02 -8.67
CA LEU A 83 18.62 6.02 -9.73
C LEU A 83 19.02 6.60 -11.09
N ALA A 84 18.52 7.79 -11.43
CA ALA A 84 18.88 8.46 -12.69
C ALA A 84 20.39 8.72 -12.79
N TYR A 85 21.04 9.04 -11.67
CA TYR A 85 22.49 9.17 -11.60
C TYR A 85 23.17 7.82 -11.87
N LEU A 86 22.81 6.77 -11.14
CA LEU A 86 23.39 5.43 -11.29
C LEU A 86 23.17 4.83 -12.68
N GLU A 87 22.02 5.08 -13.32
CA GLU A 87 21.74 4.67 -14.69
C GLU A 87 22.75 5.21 -15.72
N THR A 88 23.33 6.40 -15.49
CA THR A 88 24.39 6.94 -16.37
C THR A 88 25.70 6.15 -16.30
N HIS A 89 25.88 5.36 -15.24
CA HIS A 89 27.02 4.49 -15.01
C HIS A 89 26.74 3.02 -15.35
N MET A 90 25.56 2.71 -15.91
CA MET A 90 25.14 1.36 -16.28
C MET A 90 25.09 1.18 -17.80
N ASP A 91 25.34 -0.05 -18.26
CA ASP A 91 25.04 -0.42 -19.63
C ASP A 91 23.53 -0.52 -19.84
N LYS A 92 23.06 -0.23 -21.06
CA LYS A 92 21.61 -0.20 -21.39
C LYS A 92 20.87 -1.48 -21.02
N GLN A 93 21.51 -2.64 -21.14
CA GLN A 93 20.92 -3.93 -20.76
C GLN A 93 20.80 -4.08 -19.23
N GLU A 94 21.78 -3.59 -18.47
CA GLU A 94 21.71 -3.65 -17.01
C GLU A 94 20.66 -2.71 -16.44
N ALA A 95 20.43 -1.57 -17.11
CA ALA A 95 19.42 -0.59 -16.74
C ALA A 95 17.98 -1.10 -16.95
N GLU A 96 17.74 -1.87 -18.01
CA GLU A 96 16.40 -2.44 -18.29
C GLU A 96 16.01 -3.58 -17.33
N ASP A 97 17.01 -4.27 -16.74
CA ASP A 97 16.84 -5.44 -15.86
C ASP A 97 16.77 -5.12 -14.35
N ILE A 98 16.65 -3.83 -13.97
CA ILE A 98 16.65 -3.44 -12.54
C ILE A 98 15.34 -3.80 -11.82
N THR A 99 14.28 -4.15 -12.56
CA THR A 99 12.93 -4.24 -11.99
C THR A 99 12.76 -5.50 -11.12
N GLN A 100 12.26 -5.34 -9.89
CA GLN A 100 11.95 -6.48 -9.00
C GLN A 100 10.77 -7.32 -9.49
N GLY A 101 9.93 -6.76 -10.36
CA GLY A 101 8.73 -7.39 -10.93
C GLY A 101 7.84 -6.35 -11.62
N LYS A 102 6.82 -6.80 -12.33
CA LYS A 102 5.88 -5.93 -13.06
C LYS A 102 4.47 -5.98 -12.48
N CYS A 103 3.87 -4.83 -12.21
CA CYS A 103 2.48 -4.74 -11.74
C CYS A 103 1.64 -3.88 -12.69
N LEU A 104 0.53 -4.42 -13.18
CA LEU A 104 -0.44 -3.68 -13.99
C LEU A 104 -1.53 -3.13 -13.08
N ILE A 105 -1.71 -1.81 -13.03
CA ILE A 105 -2.72 -1.17 -12.18
C ILE A 105 -3.76 -0.41 -13.01
N ALA A 106 -5.04 -0.56 -12.65
CA ALA A 106 -6.14 0.10 -13.34
C ALA A 106 -7.29 0.42 -12.38
N THR A 107 -7.95 1.58 -12.56
CA THR A 107 -9.29 1.77 -11.97
C THR A 107 -10.31 1.22 -12.95
N VAL A 108 -11.21 0.36 -12.47
CA VAL A 108 -12.19 -0.35 -13.32
C VAL A 108 -13.18 0.60 -13.99
N GLU A 109 -13.86 0.09 -15.01
CA GLU A 109 -14.91 0.82 -15.73
C GLU A 109 -16.01 1.35 -14.79
N GLY A 110 -16.45 2.58 -15.06
CA GLY A 110 -17.46 3.27 -14.26
C GLY A 110 -16.91 3.94 -13.00
N ASP A 111 -15.61 3.92 -12.78
CA ASP A 111 -14.95 4.54 -11.63
C ASP A 111 -13.86 5.55 -12.05
N LEU A 112 -13.90 6.74 -11.46
CA LEU A 112 -12.99 7.84 -11.75
C LEU A 112 -12.02 8.15 -10.60
N HIS A 113 -12.09 7.39 -9.50
CA HIS A 113 -11.25 7.63 -8.34
C HIS A 113 -9.87 6.99 -8.54
N ASP A 114 -8.82 7.78 -8.38
CA ASP A 114 -7.44 7.34 -8.62
C ASP A 114 -6.44 7.68 -7.52
N LEU A 115 -6.85 8.45 -6.49
CA LEU A 115 -5.94 8.85 -5.42
C LEU A 115 -5.27 7.64 -4.75
N GLY A 116 -6.06 6.62 -4.40
CA GLY A 116 -5.53 5.38 -3.81
C GLY A 116 -4.63 4.61 -4.78
N LYS A 117 -5.05 4.47 -6.04
CA LYS A 117 -4.27 3.80 -7.10
C LYS A 117 -2.92 4.47 -7.34
N ASN A 118 -2.90 5.81 -7.40
CA ASN A 118 -1.67 6.57 -7.62
C ASN A 118 -0.74 6.49 -6.41
N LEU A 119 -1.29 6.37 -5.19
CA LEU A 119 -0.48 6.06 -4.02
C LEU A 119 0.17 4.68 -4.15
N VAL A 120 -0.58 3.65 -4.57
CA VAL A 120 -0.04 2.30 -4.84
C VAL A 120 1.06 2.35 -5.91
N ASP A 121 0.85 3.11 -6.99
CA ASP A 121 1.86 3.34 -8.04
C ASP A 121 3.16 3.89 -7.45
N ILE A 122 3.09 4.98 -6.70
CA ILE A 122 4.25 5.63 -6.08
C ILE A 122 4.97 4.66 -5.14
N ILE A 123 4.23 3.94 -4.29
CA ILE A 123 4.82 2.98 -3.34
C ILE A 123 5.50 1.81 -4.07
N LEU A 124 4.86 1.21 -5.08
CA LEU A 124 5.47 0.11 -5.84
C LEU A 124 6.67 0.58 -6.67
N SER A 125 6.52 1.68 -7.42
CA SER A 125 7.61 2.26 -8.22
C SER A 125 8.81 2.65 -7.35
N SER A 126 8.56 3.26 -6.19
CA SER A 126 9.61 3.59 -5.23
C SER A 126 10.25 2.37 -4.56
N ASN A 127 9.62 1.19 -4.60
CA ASN A 127 10.21 -0.07 -4.15
C ASN A 127 10.81 -0.91 -5.29
N GLY A 128 11.00 -0.32 -6.49
CA GLY A 128 11.73 -0.97 -7.59
C GLY A 128 10.89 -1.87 -8.49
N TYR A 129 9.56 -1.80 -8.37
CA TYR A 129 8.65 -2.48 -9.29
C TYR A 129 8.39 -1.64 -10.53
N LYS A 130 8.21 -2.29 -11.68
CA LYS A 130 7.73 -1.64 -12.90
C LYS A 130 6.20 -1.59 -12.88
N VAL A 131 5.65 -0.40 -12.68
CA VAL A 131 4.20 -0.20 -12.64
C VAL A 131 3.69 0.23 -14.01
N ILE A 132 2.73 -0.52 -14.55
CA ILE A 132 1.98 -0.15 -15.76
C ILE A 132 0.64 0.43 -15.30
N ASN A 133 0.54 1.76 -15.27
CA ASN A 133 -0.66 2.44 -14.81
C ASN A 133 -1.58 2.81 -15.98
N LEU A 134 -2.73 2.13 -16.10
CA LEU A 134 -3.70 2.39 -17.17
C LEU A 134 -4.62 3.59 -16.89
N GLY A 135 -4.55 4.17 -15.70
CA GLY A 135 -5.41 5.29 -15.31
C GLY A 135 -6.81 4.85 -14.85
N ILE A 136 -7.79 5.72 -15.11
CA ILE A 136 -9.18 5.58 -14.61
C ILE A 136 -10.15 5.08 -15.67
N ASN A 137 -11.31 4.59 -15.23
CA ASN A 137 -12.40 4.16 -16.11
C ASN A 137 -11.94 3.21 -17.22
N GLN A 138 -11.20 2.17 -16.84
CA GLN A 138 -10.62 1.23 -17.78
C GLN A 138 -11.56 0.06 -18.06
N PRO A 139 -12.02 -0.13 -19.32
CA PRO A 139 -12.74 -1.32 -19.71
C PRO A 139 -11.81 -2.54 -19.69
N ILE A 140 -12.40 -3.73 -19.55
CA ILE A 140 -11.66 -5.00 -19.47
C ILE A 140 -10.74 -5.22 -20.68
N ASP A 141 -11.16 -4.83 -21.88
CA ASP A 141 -10.36 -5.00 -23.10
C ASP A 141 -9.02 -4.24 -23.04
N ASN A 142 -8.98 -3.06 -22.40
CA ASN A 142 -7.73 -2.32 -22.21
C ASN A 142 -6.79 -3.06 -21.25
N ILE A 143 -7.35 -3.62 -20.18
CA ILE A 143 -6.59 -4.40 -19.18
C ILE A 143 -6.02 -5.66 -19.84
N LEU A 144 -6.83 -6.38 -20.63
CA LEU A 144 -6.40 -7.57 -21.36
C LEU A 144 -5.27 -7.25 -22.36
N LYS A 145 -5.42 -6.16 -23.13
CA LYS A 145 -4.40 -5.73 -24.08
C LYS A 145 -3.07 -5.39 -23.39
N ALA A 146 -3.14 -4.65 -22.28
CA ALA A 146 -1.95 -4.30 -21.51
C ALA A 146 -1.31 -5.54 -20.84
N TYR A 147 -2.12 -6.51 -20.42
CA TYR A 147 -1.63 -7.80 -19.93
C TYR A 147 -0.85 -8.55 -21.02
N GLU A 148 -1.42 -8.66 -22.22
CA GLU A 148 -0.77 -9.31 -23.37
C GLU A 148 0.54 -8.61 -23.76
N GLU A 149 0.56 -7.28 -23.76
CA GLU A 149 1.71 -6.47 -24.16
C GLU A 149 2.86 -6.49 -23.14
N HIS A 150 2.55 -6.37 -21.85
CA HIS A 150 3.57 -6.16 -20.82
C HIS A 150 3.90 -7.41 -19.99
N GLN A 151 3.05 -8.44 -20.05
CA GLN A 151 3.17 -9.69 -19.28
C GLN A 151 3.47 -9.40 -17.79
N PRO A 152 2.55 -8.73 -17.08
CA PRO A 152 2.77 -8.34 -15.69
C PRO A 152 2.75 -9.57 -14.76
N ASP A 153 3.51 -9.51 -13.67
CA ASP A 153 3.55 -10.53 -12.63
C ASP A 153 2.29 -10.54 -11.75
N CYS A 154 1.60 -9.40 -11.68
CA CYS A 154 0.41 -9.16 -10.88
C CYS A 154 -0.47 -8.09 -11.54
N ILE A 155 -1.79 -8.20 -11.35
CA ILE A 155 -2.76 -7.17 -11.76
C ILE A 155 -3.38 -6.58 -10.49
N ALA A 156 -3.44 -5.25 -10.37
CA ALA A 156 -4.18 -4.57 -9.32
C ALA A 156 -5.36 -3.77 -9.90
N MET A 157 -6.56 -4.00 -9.37
CA MET A 157 -7.76 -3.26 -9.75
C MET A 157 -8.25 -2.38 -8.60
N SER A 158 -8.54 -1.12 -8.89
CA SER A 158 -9.04 -0.12 -7.94
C SER A 158 -10.51 0.23 -8.19
N GLY A 159 -11.29 0.45 -7.12
CA GLY A 159 -12.70 0.86 -7.19
C GLY A 159 -13.22 1.41 -5.86
N LEU A 160 -13.81 2.60 -5.90
CA LEU A 160 -14.38 3.29 -4.75
C LEU A 160 -15.90 3.12 -4.65
N LEU A 161 -16.59 2.78 -5.74
CA LEU A 161 -18.04 2.70 -5.77
C LEU A 161 -18.54 1.27 -5.55
N ILE A 162 -19.69 1.13 -4.89
CA ILE A 162 -20.30 -0.20 -4.67
C ILE A 162 -20.62 -0.88 -6.02
N LYS A 163 -21.03 -0.11 -7.03
CA LYS A 163 -21.28 -0.64 -8.38
C LYS A 163 -20.02 -1.19 -9.05
N THR A 164 -18.87 -0.59 -8.79
CA THR A 164 -17.60 -0.94 -9.46
C THR A 164 -17.00 -2.21 -8.87
N MET A 165 -17.44 -2.63 -7.67
CA MET A 165 -17.13 -3.97 -7.12
C MET A 165 -17.68 -5.12 -7.99
N ALA A 166 -18.87 -4.97 -8.56
CA ALA A 166 -19.44 -5.98 -9.44
C ALA A 166 -18.62 -6.11 -10.73
N VAL A 167 -18.19 -4.97 -11.30
CA VAL A 167 -17.30 -4.91 -12.48
C VAL A 167 -15.98 -5.63 -12.20
N MET A 168 -15.38 -5.46 -11.01
CA MET A 168 -14.17 -6.20 -10.65
C MET A 168 -14.37 -7.70 -10.68
N LYS A 169 -15.50 -8.19 -10.15
CA LYS A 169 -15.82 -9.62 -10.16
C LYS A 169 -16.05 -10.14 -11.58
N GLU A 170 -16.76 -9.39 -12.41
CA GLU A 170 -16.96 -9.70 -13.84
C GLU A 170 -15.62 -9.77 -14.59
N ASN A 171 -14.70 -8.85 -14.32
CA ASN A 171 -13.34 -8.87 -14.90
C ASN A 171 -12.59 -10.17 -14.54
N LEU A 172 -12.72 -10.67 -13.31
CA LEU A 172 -12.12 -11.95 -12.89
C LEU A 172 -12.71 -13.15 -13.65
N GLU A 173 -14.01 -13.14 -13.92
CA GLU A 173 -14.65 -14.17 -14.75
C GLU A 173 -14.10 -14.16 -16.18
N ILE A 174 -13.88 -12.97 -16.74
CA ILE A 174 -13.30 -12.80 -18.07
C ILE A 174 -11.84 -13.26 -18.08
N PHE A 175 -11.06 -12.97 -17.04
CA PHE A 175 -9.69 -13.48 -16.89
C PHE A 175 -9.65 -15.01 -16.93
N ASN A 176 -10.56 -15.69 -16.24
CA ASN A 176 -10.68 -17.15 -16.31
C ASN A 176 -10.98 -17.66 -17.72
N GLN A 177 -11.87 -16.98 -18.46
CA GLN A 177 -12.21 -17.33 -19.84
C GLN A 177 -11.01 -17.17 -20.77
N LYS A 178 -10.16 -16.17 -20.50
CA LYS A 178 -8.92 -15.88 -21.23
C LYS A 178 -7.72 -16.72 -20.77
N GLY A 179 -7.88 -17.52 -19.70
CA GLY A 179 -6.80 -18.34 -19.15
C GLY A 179 -5.72 -17.53 -18.43
N ILE A 180 -6.04 -16.31 -17.98
CA ILE A 180 -5.14 -15.49 -17.17
C ILE A 180 -5.19 -16.02 -15.73
N THR A 181 -4.02 -16.32 -15.16
CA THR A 181 -3.88 -16.91 -13.83
C THR A 181 -3.08 -16.06 -12.85
N VAL A 182 -2.39 -15.02 -13.34
CA VAL A 182 -1.55 -14.15 -12.49
C VAL A 182 -2.34 -13.64 -11.29
N PRO A 183 -1.71 -13.47 -10.13
CA PRO A 183 -2.39 -12.97 -8.94
C PRO A 183 -3.04 -11.61 -9.19
N VAL A 184 -4.20 -11.40 -8.56
CA VAL A 184 -4.97 -10.17 -8.65
C VAL A 184 -5.13 -9.52 -7.27
N ILE A 185 -4.72 -8.27 -7.14
CA ILE A 185 -4.96 -7.43 -5.96
C ILE A 185 -6.23 -6.60 -6.20
N LEU A 186 -7.18 -6.64 -5.28
CA LEU A 186 -8.38 -5.81 -5.32
C LEU A 186 -8.34 -4.76 -4.21
N GLY A 187 -8.32 -3.48 -4.57
CA GLY A 187 -8.21 -2.36 -3.65
C GLY A 187 -9.29 -1.29 -3.85
N GLY A 188 -9.54 -0.51 -2.79
CA GLY A 188 -10.49 0.60 -2.79
C GLY A 188 -11.51 0.56 -1.65
N ALA A 189 -12.02 1.73 -1.25
CA ALA A 189 -12.74 1.88 0.02
C ALA A 189 -14.11 1.20 0.08
N ALA A 190 -14.72 0.87 -1.07
CA ALA A 190 -15.99 0.13 -1.10
C ALA A 190 -15.80 -1.37 -0.87
N LEU A 191 -14.60 -1.91 -1.12
CA LEU A 191 -14.33 -3.33 -0.97
C LEU A 191 -14.27 -3.72 0.50
N THR A 192 -14.92 -4.83 0.81
CA THR A 192 -14.82 -5.48 2.12
C THR A 192 -13.96 -6.73 2.02
N PRO A 193 -13.21 -7.09 3.07
CA PRO A 193 -12.45 -8.34 3.12
C PRO A 193 -13.32 -9.55 2.72
N LYS A 194 -14.53 -9.62 3.27
CA LYS A 194 -15.49 -10.69 3.00
C LYS A 194 -15.85 -10.82 1.52
N PHE A 195 -16.07 -9.70 0.82
CA PHE A 195 -16.37 -9.73 -0.60
C PHE A 195 -15.19 -10.29 -1.41
N VAL A 196 -13.97 -9.85 -1.09
CA VAL A 196 -12.77 -10.32 -1.81
C VAL A 196 -12.49 -11.80 -1.52
N GLU A 197 -12.50 -12.19 -0.25
CA GLU A 197 -12.14 -13.55 0.16
C GLU A 197 -13.20 -14.60 -0.16
N LYS A 198 -14.47 -14.21 -0.27
CA LYS A 198 -15.56 -15.13 -0.58
C LYS A 198 -16.01 -15.00 -2.02
N ASP A 199 -16.45 -13.82 -2.44
CA ASP A 199 -17.05 -13.68 -3.76
C ASP A 199 -15.98 -13.68 -4.85
N CYS A 200 -14.90 -12.91 -4.70
CA CYS A 200 -13.85 -12.82 -5.72
C CYS A 200 -12.95 -14.06 -5.78
N LYS A 201 -12.46 -14.58 -4.63
CA LYS A 201 -11.64 -15.81 -4.60
C LYS A 201 -12.39 -17.05 -5.12
N ASN A 202 -13.69 -17.19 -4.87
CA ASN A 202 -14.45 -18.31 -5.43
C ASN A 202 -14.73 -18.17 -6.93
N THR A 203 -14.55 -16.96 -7.47
CA THR A 203 -14.81 -16.66 -8.88
C THR A 203 -13.55 -16.83 -9.71
N TYR A 204 -12.42 -16.25 -9.30
CA TYR A 204 -11.16 -16.33 -10.02
C TYR A 204 -10.43 -17.64 -9.72
N LYS A 205 -9.82 -18.25 -10.74
CA LYS A 205 -9.04 -19.50 -10.56
C LYS A 205 -7.64 -19.23 -9.99
N GLY A 206 -7.07 -18.06 -10.26
CA GLY A 206 -5.81 -17.64 -9.67
C GLY A 206 -5.99 -17.06 -8.27
N GLN A 207 -4.89 -16.62 -7.66
CA GLN A 207 -4.94 -15.98 -6.35
C GLN A 207 -5.55 -14.58 -6.40
N VAL A 208 -6.42 -14.26 -5.43
CA VAL A 208 -6.97 -12.91 -5.22
C VAL A 208 -6.60 -12.41 -3.83
N VAL A 209 -6.07 -11.20 -3.76
CA VAL A 209 -5.61 -10.55 -2.52
C VAL A 209 -6.43 -9.29 -2.25
N TYR A 210 -6.79 -9.07 -0.99
CA TYR A 210 -7.45 -7.83 -0.57
C TYR A 210 -6.42 -6.75 -0.28
N GLY A 211 -6.31 -5.78 -1.18
CA GLY A 211 -5.44 -4.62 -1.06
C GLY A 211 -6.03 -3.56 -0.13
N LYS A 212 -5.91 -3.77 1.18
CA LYS A 212 -6.45 -2.83 2.19
C LYS A 212 -5.81 -1.44 2.09
N ASN A 213 -4.54 -1.37 1.72
CA ASN A 213 -3.78 -0.16 1.50
C ASN A 213 -2.53 -0.48 0.66
N ALA A 214 -1.83 0.56 0.20
CA ALA A 214 -0.65 0.41 -0.65
C ALA A 214 0.49 -0.41 -0.04
N PHE A 215 0.59 -0.49 1.28
CA PHE A 215 1.63 -1.26 1.95
C PHE A 215 1.33 -2.75 1.91
N VAL A 216 0.06 -3.15 2.06
CA VAL A 216 -0.35 -4.55 1.89
C VAL A 216 -0.03 -4.99 0.46
N ASP A 217 -0.32 -4.16 -0.53
CA ASP A 217 -0.03 -4.44 -1.93
C ASP A 217 1.48 -4.61 -2.16
N TRP A 218 2.30 -3.73 -1.58
CA TRP A 218 3.75 -3.82 -1.63
C TRP A 218 4.31 -5.07 -0.94
N HIS A 219 3.87 -5.39 0.28
CA HIS A 219 4.32 -6.58 1.00
C HIS A 219 3.95 -7.85 0.24
N PHE A 220 2.75 -7.91 -0.34
CA PHE A 220 2.34 -9.03 -1.17
C PHE A 220 3.25 -9.17 -2.39
N MET A 221 3.55 -8.07 -3.10
CA MET A 221 4.47 -8.09 -4.23
C MET A 221 5.89 -8.53 -3.84
N ASP A 222 6.41 -8.06 -2.70
CA ASP A 222 7.74 -8.45 -2.19
C ASP A 222 7.81 -9.94 -1.88
N LYS A 223 6.77 -10.46 -1.21
CA LYS A 223 6.66 -11.90 -0.92
C LYS A 223 6.47 -12.73 -2.19
N LEU A 224 5.65 -12.25 -3.13
CA LEU A 224 5.38 -12.90 -4.41
C LEU A 224 6.66 -13.04 -5.25
N MET A 225 7.44 -11.96 -5.39
CA MET A 225 8.65 -11.99 -6.20
C MET A 225 9.75 -12.84 -5.56
N ALA A 226 9.88 -12.81 -4.22
CA ALA A 226 10.76 -13.72 -3.51
C ALA A 226 10.37 -15.19 -3.73
N ALA A 227 9.08 -15.52 -3.58
CA ALA A 227 8.59 -16.89 -3.79
C ALA A 227 8.74 -17.34 -5.24
N LYS A 228 8.51 -16.47 -6.22
CA LYS A 228 8.77 -16.76 -7.65
C LYS A 228 10.25 -17.04 -7.93
N ALA A 229 11.16 -16.32 -7.28
CA ALA A 229 12.59 -16.55 -7.44
C ALA A 229 13.05 -17.91 -6.85
N GLU A 230 12.32 -18.42 -5.86
CA GLU A 230 12.60 -19.70 -5.18
C GLU A 230 11.74 -20.88 -5.71
N ASP A 231 11.02 -20.71 -6.83
CA ASP A 231 10.06 -21.67 -7.37
C ASP A 231 8.98 -22.13 -6.35
N ASN A 232 8.65 -21.26 -5.39
CA ASN A 232 7.74 -21.47 -4.26
C ASN A 232 6.37 -20.80 -4.46
N TRP A 233 6.00 -20.50 -5.70
CA TRP A 233 4.73 -19.87 -6.06
C TRP A 233 4.05 -20.62 -7.20
N ASP A 234 2.75 -20.86 -7.05
CA ASP A 234 1.87 -21.36 -8.11
C ASP A 234 0.67 -20.41 -8.22
N ASP A 235 0.39 -19.90 -9.41
CA ASP A 235 -0.69 -18.93 -9.62
C ASP A 235 -2.08 -19.42 -9.16
N LEU A 236 -2.31 -20.74 -9.16
CA LEU A 236 -3.57 -21.37 -8.76
C LEU A 236 -3.57 -21.77 -7.28
N LYS A 237 -2.43 -22.14 -6.71
CA LYS A 237 -2.33 -22.63 -5.32
C LYS A 237 -1.81 -21.60 -4.32
N GLY A 238 -1.16 -20.54 -4.78
CA GLY A 238 -0.47 -19.55 -3.96
C GLY A 238 0.93 -20.00 -3.53
N PHE A 239 1.34 -19.60 -2.32
CA PHE A 239 2.61 -19.98 -1.73
C PHE A 239 2.63 -21.48 -1.40
N LEU A 240 3.64 -22.21 -1.86
CA LEU A 240 3.68 -23.68 -1.74
C LEU A 240 4.16 -24.14 -0.35
N ASP A 241 5.03 -23.36 0.29
CA ASP A 241 5.57 -23.65 1.63
C ASP A 241 4.67 -23.19 2.79
N GLU A 242 3.67 -22.35 2.51
CA GLU A 242 2.64 -22.05 3.50
C GLU A 242 1.68 -23.24 3.55
N GLU A 243 1.86 -24.13 4.55
CA GLU A 243 0.75 -24.98 4.96
C GLU A 243 -0.45 -24.06 5.20
N THR A 244 -1.50 -24.23 4.40
CA THR A 244 -2.78 -23.49 4.49
C THR A 244 -3.55 -23.90 5.74
N SER A 245 -2.88 -23.95 6.87
CA SER A 245 -3.46 -24.19 8.18
C SER A 245 -3.21 -22.94 8.99
N PRO A 246 -4.27 -22.17 9.36
CA PRO A 246 -4.09 -21.04 10.26
C PRO A 246 -3.36 -21.56 11.52
N PRO A 247 -2.36 -20.83 12.05
CA PRO A 247 -1.71 -21.24 13.28
C PRO A 247 -2.79 -21.40 14.36
N PRO A 248 -2.71 -22.46 15.19
CA PRO A 248 -3.74 -22.74 16.18
C PRO A 248 -3.97 -21.50 17.04
N PRO A 249 -5.23 -21.14 17.35
CA PRO A 249 -5.51 -19.93 18.10
C PRO A 249 -4.80 -19.96 19.46
N LEU A 250 -3.79 -19.10 19.60
CA LEU A 250 -3.08 -18.88 20.85
C LEU A 250 -4.01 -18.24 21.90
N THR A 251 -3.90 -18.72 23.13
CA THR A 251 -4.56 -18.15 24.30
C THR A 251 -3.92 -16.82 24.71
N LEU A 252 -4.65 -16.00 25.47
CA LEU A 252 -4.14 -14.73 26.02
C LEU A 252 -2.89 -14.92 26.89
N GLU A 253 -2.74 -16.08 27.54
CA GLU A 253 -1.56 -16.43 28.32
C GLU A 253 -0.36 -16.75 27.43
N GLU A 254 -0.56 -17.50 26.34
CA GLU A 254 0.50 -17.81 25.36
C GLU A 254 0.97 -16.53 24.64
N MET A 255 0.05 -15.65 24.25
CA MET A 255 0.39 -14.34 23.65
C MET A 255 1.15 -13.42 24.62
N GLY A 256 0.92 -13.56 25.92
CA GLY A 256 1.60 -12.77 26.95
C GLY A 256 3.03 -13.24 27.26
N GLN A 257 3.39 -14.45 26.83
CA GLN A 257 4.71 -15.06 27.05
C GLN A 257 5.62 -14.98 25.83
N MET A 258 5.10 -14.55 24.68
CA MET A 258 5.88 -14.42 23.44
C MET A 258 6.72 -13.12 23.42
N PRO A 259 7.89 -13.15 22.76
CA PRO A 259 8.63 -11.94 22.40
C PRO A 259 7.75 -10.94 21.63
N PHE A 260 7.88 -9.66 21.92
CA PHE A 260 7.02 -8.60 21.34
C PHE A 260 7.04 -8.58 19.81
N ALA A 261 8.19 -8.87 19.18
CA ALA A 261 8.32 -8.95 17.72
C ALA A 261 7.51 -10.12 17.13
N GLU A 262 7.58 -11.30 17.75
CA GLU A 262 6.83 -12.49 17.33
C GLU A 262 5.32 -12.33 17.57
N ALA A 263 4.93 -11.69 18.67
CA ALA A 263 3.53 -11.38 18.95
C ALA A 263 2.93 -10.38 17.93
N ASN A 264 3.74 -9.43 17.44
CA ASN A 264 3.31 -8.50 16.38
C ASN A 264 3.23 -9.19 15.01
N GLN A 265 4.18 -10.06 14.68
CA GLN A 265 4.15 -10.85 13.46
C GLN A 265 2.94 -11.80 13.44
N TYR A 266 2.64 -12.45 14.57
CA TYR A 266 1.46 -13.28 14.74
C TYR A 266 0.15 -12.49 14.61
N LYS A 267 0.08 -11.27 15.16
CA LYS A 267 -1.08 -10.36 14.98
C LYS A 267 -1.25 -9.89 13.54
N LEU A 268 -0.16 -9.66 12.82
CA LEU A 268 -0.19 -9.34 11.38
C LEU A 268 -0.76 -10.52 10.59
N TYR A 269 -0.23 -11.74 10.81
CA TYR A 269 -0.72 -12.96 10.18
C TYR A 269 -2.19 -13.26 10.52
N MET A 270 -2.60 -13.11 11.78
CA MET A 270 -4.00 -13.31 12.19
C MET A 270 -4.94 -12.27 11.58
N ASN A 271 -4.47 -11.05 11.27
CA ASN A 271 -5.26 -10.08 10.53
C ASN A 271 -5.41 -10.42 9.04
N ASP A 272 -4.43 -11.12 8.44
CA ASP A 272 -4.45 -11.54 7.03
C ASP A 272 -5.13 -12.91 6.81
N SER A 273 -5.34 -13.71 7.87
CA SER A 273 -5.88 -15.08 7.80
C SER A 273 -7.36 -15.22 8.15
N PHE A 274 -8.12 -14.13 8.27
CA PHE A 274 -9.47 -14.17 8.83
C PHE A 274 -10.51 -14.75 7.85
N VAL A 275 -10.67 -16.07 7.86
CA VAL A 275 -11.98 -16.68 7.53
C VAL A 275 -12.95 -16.19 8.62
N TYR A 276 -13.74 -15.17 8.28
CA TYR A 276 -14.78 -14.64 9.17
C TYR A 276 -15.83 -15.71 9.48
N THR A 277 -15.72 -16.38 10.63
CA THR A 277 -16.77 -17.24 11.18
C THR A 277 -17.82 -16.39 11.92
N GLU A 278 -19.07 -16.86 11.96
CA GLU A 278 -20.21 -16.12 12.52
C GLU A 278 -20.01 -15.69 14.00
N GLU A 279 -19.14 -16.36 14.75
CA GLU A 279 -18.80 -16.03 16.13
C GLU A 279 -17.95 -14.75 16.28
N SER A 280 -17.13 -14.38 15.28
CA SER A 280 -16.30 -13.16 15.35
C SER A 280 -17.13 -11.89 15.20
N LEU A 281 -18.20 -11.95 14.38
CA LEU A 281 -19.17 -10.86 14.20
C LEU A 281 -19.99 -10.58 15.47
N ALA A 282 -20.28 -11.61 16.27
CA ALA A 282 -20.98 -11.45 17.55
C ALA A 282 -20.06 -10.85 18.64
N LYS A 283 -18.75 -11.10 18.59
CA LYS A 283 -17.78 -10.58 19.57
C LYS A 283 -17.31 -9.16 19.26
N GLU A 284 -17.25 -8.71 18.00
CA GLU A 284 -17.03 -7.28 17.69
C GLU A 284 -18.16 -6.38 18.21
N SER A 285 -19.38 -6.91 18.28
CA SER A 285 -20.50 -6.25 18.96
C SER A 285 -20.31 -6.17 20.48
N SER A 286 -19.57 -7.08 21.11
CA SER A 286 -19.42 -7.15 22.57
C SER A 286 -18.08 -6.64 23.10
N ALA A 287 -17.08 -6.47 22.24
CA ALA A 287 -15.72 -6.06 22.60
C ALA A 287 -15.44 -4.56 22.40
N LYS A 288 -16.48 -3.73 22.22
CA LYS A 288 -16.39 -2.32 22.61
C LYS A 288 -16.26 -2.30 24.13
N LYS A 289 -15.02 -2.28 24.64
CA LYS A 289 -14.72 -1.66 25.94
C LYS A 289 -15.57 -0.40 25.99
N SER A 290 -16.42 -0.29 27.02
CA SER A 290 -17.21 0.91 27.24
C SER A 290 -16.23 2.07 27.25
N VAL A 291 -16.20 2.82 26.15
CA VAL A 291 -15.72 4.19 26.18
C VAL A 291 -16.60 4.80 27.24
N VAL A 292 -16.01 5.13 28.40
CA VAL A 292 -16.70 5.97 29.37
C VAL A 292 -17.09 7.18 28.55
N ILE A 293 -18.39 7.32 28.28
CA ILE A 293 -18.92 8.44 27.54
C ILE A 293 -18.65 9.63 28.45
N ASP A 294 -17.55 10.34 28.20
CA ASP A 294 -17.32 11.60 28.85
C ASP A 294 -18.33 12.58 28.24
N THR A 295 -19.46 12.70 28.93
CA THR A 295 -20.50 13.67 28.59
C THR A 295 -20.08 15.08 28.97
N LYS A 296 -18.91 15.28 29.60
CA LYS A 296 -18.40 16.62 29.89
C LYS A 296 -17.83 17.23 28.63
N ARG A 297 -18.52 18.26 28.15
CA ARG A 297 -18.05 19.19 27.14
C ARG A 297 -16.71 19.81 27.59
N SER A 298 -15.77 19.92 26.66
CA SER A 298 -14.46 20.56 26.88
C SER A 298 -14.61 21.92 27.57
N HIS A 299 -13.84 22.14 28.65
CA HIS A 299 -13.86 23.32 29.53
C HIS A 299 -13.54 24.67 28.85
N VAL A 300 -13.21 24.64 27.55
CA VAL A 300 -12.83 25.79 26.73
C VAL A 300 -14.04 26.52 26.13
N VAL A 301 -15.24 25.91 26.18
CA VAL A 301 -16.47 26.52 25.63
C VAL A 301 -17.28 27.15 26.76
N THR A 302 -17.41 28.48 26.74
CA THR A 302 -18.32 29.22 27.62
C THR A 302 -19.74 28.67 27.49
N LEU A 303 -20.41 28.39 28.61
CA LEU A 303 -21.76 27.80 28.62
C LEU A 303 -22.85 28.79 28.18
N ASP A 304 -22.57 30.09 28.32
CA ASP A 304 -23.47 31.20 27.99
C ASP A 304 -23.21 31.75 26.58
N VAL A 305 -23.20 30.87 25.58
CA VAL A 305 -23.33 31.32 24.18
C VAL A 305 -24.81 31.37 23.85
N GLU A 306 -25.30 32.54 23.44
CA GLU A 306 -26.67 32.72 22.97
C GLU A 306 -26.94 31.74 21.84
N ARG A 307 -27.88 30.81 22.04
CA ARG A 307 -28.18 29.78 21.04
C ARG A 307 -28.94 30.45 19.91
N PRO A 308 -28.43 30.45 18.66
CA PRO A 308 -29.19 30.98 17.54
C PRO A 308 -30.48 30.18 17.41
N THR A 309 -31.62 30.87 17.44
CA THR A 309 -32.92 30.27 17.15
C THR A 309 -33.04 30.09 15.64
N PRO A 310 -33.27 28.87 15.15
CA PRO A 310 -33.50 28.66 13.73
C PRO A 310 -34.77 29.42 13.31
N PRO A 311 -34.84 29.94 12.08
CA PRO A 311 -35.98 30.73 11.60
C PRO A 311 -37.29 29.92 11.58
N PHE A 312 -37.21 28.59 11.54
CA PHE A 312 -38.34 27.67 11.68
C PHE A 312 -37.87 26.30 12.19
N TRP A 313 -38.81 25.50 12.72
CA TRP A 313 -38.56 24.13 13.18
C TRP A 313 -39.22 23.13 12.23
N GLY A 314 -38.50 22.07 11.86
CA GLY A 314 -39.01 21.01 10.98
C GLY A 314 -38.85 21.32 9.49
N THR A 315 -39.51 20.53 8.64
CA THR A 315 -39.42 20.68 7.18
C THR A 315 -40.44 21.72 6.70
N GLN A 316 -39.95 22.78 6.07
CA GLN A 316 -40.77 23.82 5.45
C GLN A 316 -40.23 24.12 4.05
N VAL A 317 -41.14 24.27 3.08
CA VAL A 317 -40.78 24.73 1.73
C VAL A 317 -40.84 26.26 1.74
N LEU A 318 -39.68 26.89 1.61
CA LEU A 318 -39.53 28.35 1.55
C LEU A 318 -39.70 28.82 0.11
N LYS A 319 -40.40 29.94 -0.07
CA LYS A 319 -40.56 30.65 -1.35
C LYS A 319 -39.63 31.87 -1.36
N ASP A 320 -39.42 32.45 -2.54
CA ASP A 320 -38.46 33.55 -2.78
C ASP A 320 -38.65 34.81 -1.91
N GLY A 321 -39.77 34.94 -1.17
CA GLY A 321 -40.02 36.05 -0.23
C GLY A 321 -39.90 35.70 1.26
N ASP A 322 -39.64 34.43 1.59
CA ASP A 322 -39.66 33.93 2.97
C ASP A 322 -38.29 34.07 3.68
N ILE A 323 -37.24 34.48 2.96
CA ILE A 323 -35.90 34.74 3.51
C ILE A 323 -35.42 36.10 3.01
N SER A 324 -35.13 37.03 3.93
CA SER A 324 -34.48 38.29 3.53
C SER A 324 -33.04 38.02 3.09
N ILE A 325 -32.63 38.59 1.96
CA ILE A 325 -31.25 38.51 1.47
C ILE A 325 -30.28 39.14 2.49
N GLU A 326 -30.74 40.14 3.24
CA GLU A 326 -29.98 40.83 4.29
C GLU A 326 -29.63 39.91 5.47
N ASP A 327 -30.45 38.90 5.75
CA ASP A 327 -30.21 37.91 6.81
C ASP A 327 -29.22 36.81 6.38
N ILE A 328 -29.06 36.58 5.08
CA ILE A 328 -28.14 35.57 4.51
C ILE A 328 -26.73 36.16 4.32
N PHE A 329 -26.65 37.45 3.98
CA PHE A 329 -25.40 38.15 3.69
C PHE A 329 -25.23 39.39 4.59
N PRO A 330 -24.81 39.21 5.86
CA PRO A 330 -24.45 40.34 6.71
C PRO A 330 -23.05 40.82 6.30
N TYR A 331 -22.97 41.66 5.27
CA TYR A 331 -21.75 42.39 4.87
C TYR A 331 -21.99 43.89 4.91
#